data_AF-A0AAW0CJE7-F1
#
_entry.id   AF-A0AAW0CJE7-F1
#
_cell.length_a   1.000
_cell.length_b   1.000
_cell.length_c   1.000
_cell.angle_alpha   90.00
_cell.angle_beta   90.00
_cell.angle_gamma   90.00
#
_symmetry.space_group_name_H-M   'P 1'
#
loop_
_entity.id
_entity.type
_entity.pdbx_description
1 polymer ?
#
loop_
_entity_poly.entity_id
_entity_poly.type
_entity_poly.pdbx_seq_one_letter_code
_entity_poly.pdbx_strand_id
1 'polypeptide(L)'
;SSLYTFFLALDACFRLKRRLVSSALRDPALGAGWSYFVEPEPYRQYLLTVTDQVEMSTCSGLAALDYANTKFSRGYSVTGVGMGVCARHEFVQPTGVADLQKGERYANMDWITACILRWVHARLRKVVSYDIVCQWFKHLFERLKQLPPLVRLTVIIHFFNFVIPKMHIHAHTLKCQLCFSLNY
;
A
#
# COMPACT_ATOMS: atom_id res chain seq x y z
N SER A 1 22.82 -14.13 -1.31
CA SER A 1 22.79 -13.14 -0.22
C SER A 1 21.37 -12.87 0.32
N SER A 2 20.46 -13.85 0.28
CA SER A 2 19.03 -13.72 0.65
C SER A 2 18.72 -13.80 2.15
N LEU A 3 19.71 -14.14 2.99
CA LEU A 3 19.53 -14.36 4.43
C LEU A 3 19.13 -13.08 5.19
N TYR A 4 19.60 -11.89 4.77
CA TYR A 4 19.38 -10.61 5.46
C TYR A 4 18.60 -9.58 4.63
N THR A 5 17.49 -10.02 4.01
CA THR A 5 16.60 -9.16 3.22
C THR A 5 15.17 -9.28 3.71
N PHE A 6 14.52 -8.15 3.99
CA PHE A 6 13.08 -8.08 4.24
C PHE A 6 12.34 -7.98 2.91
N PHE A 7 11.52 -8.99 2.61
CA PHE A 7 10.67 -8.99 1.42
C PHE A 7 9.26 -8.55 1.81
N LEU A 8 8.85 -7.39 1.32
CA LEU A 8 7.53 -6.81 1.52
C LEU A 8 6.75 -6.94 0.22
N ALA A 9 5.59 -7.60 0.24
CA ALA A 9 4.62 -7.56 -0.84
C ALA A 9 3.44 -6.68 -0.42
N LEU A 10 3.05 -5.76 -1.29
CA LEU A 10 1.91 -4.86 -1.13
C LEU A 10 0.86 -5.20 -2.17
N ASP A 11 -0.42 -5.19 -1.78
CA ASP A 11 -1.56 -5.41 -2.67
C ASP A 11 -2.86 -4.85 -2.05
N ALA A 12 -3.88 -4.66 -2.88
CA ALA A 12 -5.23 -4.27 -2.49
C ALA A 12 -6.28 -5.33 -2.82
N CYS A 13 -7.04 -5.73 -1.80
CA CYS A 13 -8.17 -6.65 -1.94
C CYS A 13 -9.50 -5.87 -2.00
N PHE A 14 -10.13 -5.83 -3.18
CA PHE A 14 -11.42 -5.18 -3.40
C PHE A 14 -12.64 -6.05 -3.08
N ARG A 15 -12.44 -7.22 -2.47
CA ARG A 15 -13.53 -8.13 -2.06
C ARG A 15 -13.98 -7.89 -0.62
N LEU A 16 -13.09 -7.37 0.23
CA LEU A 16 -13.39 -7.02 1.62
C LEU A 16 -14.06 -5.65 1.69
N LYS A 17 -15.39 -5.64 1.59
CA LYS A 17 -16.20 -4.41 1.57
C LYS A 17 -17.01 -4.25 2.84
N ARG A 18 -17.12 -3.00 3.31
CA ARG A 18 -18.00 -2.62 4.43
C ARG A 18 -19.05 -1.64 3.93
N ARG A 19 -20.33 -1.98 4.13
CA ARG A 19 -21.44 -1.06 3.82
C ARG A 19 -21.39 0.19 4.69
N LEU A 20 -22.09 1.24 4.28
CA LEU A 20 -22.31 2.39 5.17
C LEU A 20 -23.03 1.91 6.43
N VAL A 21 -22.48 2.28 7.58
CA VAL A 21 -23.06 2.01 8.90
C VAL A 21 -23.52 3.32 9.52
N SER A 22 -24.45 3.25 10.46
CA SER A 22 -25.03 4.45 11.09
C SER A 22 -24.00 5.26 11.90
N SER A 23 -23.06 4.61 12.58
CA SER A 23 -21.90 5.25 13.24
C SER A 23 -20.86 4.21 13.65
N ALA A 24 -19.61 4.64 13.85
CA ALA A 24 -18.56 3.79 14.42
C ALA A 24 -18.83 3.39 15.87
N LEU A 25 -19.60 4.20 16.63
CA LEU A 25 -20.00 3.87 18.01
C LEU A 25 -20.96 2.67 18.08
N ARG A 26 -21.82 2.53 17.08
CA ARG A 26 -22.77 1.41 16.99
C ARG A 26 -22.16 0.16 16.35
N ASP A 27 -20.99 0.28 15.74
CA ASP A 27 -20.26 -0.82 15.11
C ASP A 27 -18.74 -0.63 15.31
N PRO A 28 -18.27 -0.77 16.57
CA PRO A 28 -16.89 -0.52 16.94
C PRO A 28 -15.97 -1.63 16.44
N ALA A 29 -14.72 -1.27 16.15
CA ALA A 29 -13.70 -2.26 15.85
C ALA A 29 -13.35 -3.06 17.11
N LEU A 30 -13.27 -4.39 17.00
CA LEU A 30 -12.91 -5.28 18.11
C LEU A 30 -11.47 -5.09 18.62
N GLY A 31 -10.58 -4.53 17.80
CA GLY A 31 -9.17 -4.29 18.12
C GLY A 31 -8.59 -3.19 17.24
N ALA A 32 -9.09 -1.96 17.40
CA ALA A 32 -8.61 -0.80 16.65
C ALA A 32 -7.10 -0.58 16.85
N GLY A 33 -6.33 -0.54 15.76
CA GLY A 33 -4.88 -0.39 15.82
C GLY A 33 -4.11 -1.60 16.38
N TRP A 34 -4.78 -2.73 16.60
CA TRP A 34 -4.15 -3.94 17.13
C TRP A 34 -3.74 -4.91 16.02
N SER A 35 -2.69 -5.68 16.30
CA SER A 35 -2.17 -6.74 15.43
C SER A 35 -1.84 -6.23 14.03
N TYR A 36 -2.80 -6.32 13.10
CA TYR A 36 -2.60 -6.11 11.67
C TYR A 36 -3.15 -4.79 11.14
N PHE A 37 -4.22 -4.26 11.74
CA PHE A 37 -4.87 -3.05 11.22
C PHE A 37 -4.22 -1.78 11.78
N VAL A 38 -4.16 -0.74 10.94
CA VAL A 38 -3.73 0.60 11.36
C VAL A 38 -4.69 1.19 12.38
N GLU A 39 -4.21 2.18 13.16
CA GLU A 39 -5.09 2.98 14.01
C GLU A 39 -6.08 3.78 13.14
N PRO A 40 -7.41 3.56 13.31
CA PRO A 40 -8.38 4.04 12.35
C PRO A 40 -8.59 5.55 12.41
N GLU A 41 -8.59 6.17 13.59
CA GLU A 41 -8.83 7.62 13.75
C GLU A 41 -7.72 8.47 13.11
N PRO A 42 -6.42 8.29 13.41
CA PRO A 42 -5.35 9.08 12.78
C PRO A 42 -5.29 8.87 11.28
N TYR A 43 -5.51 7.64 10.83
CA TYR A 43 -5.53 7.30 9.41
C TYR A 43 -6.68 7.99 8.68
N ARG A 44 -7.91 7.95 9.22
CA ARG A 44 -9.05 8.65 8.63
C ARG A 44 -8.84 10.16 8.57
N GLN A 45 -8.32 10.76 9.64
CA GLN A 45 -8.00 12.19 9.66
C GLN A 45 -7.00 12.56 8.57
N TYR A 46 -5.95 11.76 8.39
CA TYR A 46 -5.00 11.93 7.30
C TYR A 46 -5.68 11.88 5.94
N LEU A 47 -6.51 10.86 5.69
CA LEU A 47 -7.18 10.70 4.40
C LEU A 47 -8.13 11.86 4.05
N LEU A 48 -8.67 12.56 5.05
CA LEU A 48 -9.47 13.77 4.84
C LEU A 48 -8.63 14.97 4.36
N THR A 49 -7.33 14.98 4.66
CA THR A 49 -6.40 16.04 4.18
C THR A 49 -5.91 15.82 2.76
N VAL A 50 -6.09 14.60 2.22
CA VAL A 50 -5.63 14.25 0.88
C VAL A 50 -6.75 14.49 -0.14
N THR A 51 -6.51 15.38 -1.09
CA THR A 51 -7.42 15.65 -2.22
C THR A 51 -7.41 14.50 -3.23
N ASP A 52 -8.28 14.55 -4.24
CA ASP A 52 -8.28 13.55 -5.32
C ASP A 52 -6.89 13.46 -5.97
N GLN A 53 -6.22 12.33 -5.76
CA GLN A 53 -4.97 11.97 -6.44
C GLN A 53 -5.37 11.32 -7.76
N VAL A 54 -5.26 12.05 -8.87
CA VAL A 54 -5.45 11.46 -10.20
C VAL A 54 -4.21 10.62 -10.51
N GLU A 55 -4.32 9.32 -10.31
CA GLU A 55 -3.28 8.36 -10.64
C GLU A 55 -3.40 8.00 -12.12
N MET A 56 -2.63 8.69 -12.96
CA MET A 56 -2.57 8.36 -14.38
C MET A 56 -1.69 7.14 -14.59
N SER A 57 -2.29 6.03 -15.03
CA SER A 57 -1.51 4.86 -15.42
C SER A 57 -0.64 5.17 -16.64
N THR A 58 0.66 5.10 -16.45
CA THR A 58 1.66 5.23 -17.53
C THR A 58 1.99 3.89 -18.21
N CYS A 59 1.34 2.80 -17.79
CA CYS A 59 1.54 1.47 -18.37
C CYS A 59 0.26 0.98 -19.03
N SER A 60 0.35 0.65 -20.31
CA SER A 60 -0.78 0.35 -21.20
C SER A 60 -1.62 -0.88 -20.79
N GLY A 61 -1.09 -1.79 -19.97
CA GLY A 61 -1.80 -3.02 -19.55
C GLY A 61 -2.49 -2.96 -18.18
N LEU A 62 -2.49 -1.82 -17.48
CA LEU A 62 -3.06 -1.71 -16.13
C LEU A 62 -4.50 -1.17 -16.08
N ALA A 63 -5.19 -1.06 -17.21
CA ALA A 63 -6.56 -0.55 -17.26
C ALA A 63 -7.54 -1.28 -16.32
N ALA A 64 -7.26 -2.54 -15.99
CA ALA A 64 -8.05 -3.31 -15.02
C ALA A 64 -7.93 -2.79 -13.58
N LEU A 65 -6.76 -2.28 -13.18
CA LEU A 65 -6.56 -1.64 -11.87
C LEU A 65 -7.27 -0.29 -11.80
N ASP A 66 -7.16 0.52 -12.86
CA ASP A 66 -7.88 1.79 -12.98
C ASP A 66 -9.41 1.57 -12.90
N TYR A 67 -9.91 0.50 -13.53
CA TYR A 67 -11.31 0.11 -13.45
C TYR A 67 -11.72 -0.38 -12.05
N ALA A 68 -10.87 -1.13 -11.35
CA ALA A 68 -11.14 -1.57 -9.98
C ALA A 68 -11.25 -0.39 -9.02
N ASN A 69 -10.40 0.63 -9.19
CA ASN A 69 -10.39 1.84 -8.37
C ASN A 69 -11.60 2.76 -8.58
N THR A 70 -12.26 2.67 -9.74
CA THR A 70 -13.44 3.48 -10.09
C THR A 70 -14.78 2.79 -9.80
N LYS A 71 -14.76 1.49 -9.47
CA LYS A 71 -15.99 0.68 -9.35
C LYS A 71 -16.69 0.84 -8.00
N PHE A 72 -17.84 1.54 -8.03
CA PHE A 72 -18.91 1.61 -7.01
C PHE A 72 -18.46 1.82 -5.54
N SER A 73 -18.26 3.09 -5.17
CA SER A 73 -18.17 3.52 -3.76
C SER A 73 -19.54 3.81 -3.12
N ARG A 74 -20.60 4.04 -3.92
CA ARG A 74 -21.92 4.42 -3.41
C ARG A 74 -22.51 3.31 -2.53
N GLY A 75 -22.85 3.65 -1.28
CA GLY A 75 -23.42 2.70 -0.31
C GLY A 75 -22.37 1.94 0.53
N TYR A 76 -21.08 2.17 0.30
CA TYR A 76 -19.97 1.55 1.04
C TYR A 76 -19.18 2.59 1.83
N SER A 77 -18.78 2.24 3.05
CA SER A 77 -17.78 2.98 3.83
C SER A 77 -16.36 2.53 3.50
N VAL A 78 -16.22 1.28 3.05
CA VAL A 78 -14.96 0.65 2.66
C VAL A 78 -15.18 -0.16 1.38
N THR A 79 -14.42 0.14 0.33
CA THR A 79 -14.48 -0.53 -0.98
C THR A 79 -13.53 -1.70 -1.12
N GLY A 80 -12.58 -1.83 -0.20
CA GLY A 80 -11.54 -2.85 -0.19
C GLY A 80 -10.57 -2.61 0.97
N VAL A 81 -9.50 -3.40 1.01
CA VAL A 81 -8.44 -3.30 2.02
C VAL A 81 -7.09 -3.36 1.32
N GLY A 82 -6.21 -2.39 1.62
CA GLY A 82 -4.80 -2.46 1.24
C GLY A 82 -4.03 -3.21 2.33
N MET A 83 -3.06 -4.03 1.94
CA MET A 83 -2.23 -4.76 2.89
C MET A 83 -0.77 -4.90 2.47
N GLY A 84 0.10 -5.08 3.47
CA GLY A 84 1.47 -5.52 3.31
C GLY A 84 1.75 -6.82 4.04
N VAL A 85 2.40 -7.76 3.35
CA VAL A 85 2.77 -9.08 3.88
C VAL A 85 4.27 -9.34 3.70
N CYS A 86 4.83 -10.21 4.54
CA CYS A 86 6.16 -10.74 4.30
C CYS A 86 6.07 -11.74 3.14
N ALA A 87 6.67 -11.42 1.99
CA ALA A 87 6.56 -12.30 0.80
C ALA A 87 7.26 -13.66 0.98
N ARG A 88 8.09 -13.83 2.03
CA ARG A 88 8.77 -15.11 2.32
C ARG A 88 7.93 -16.07 3.15
N HIS A 89 7.10 -15.54 4.04
CA HIS A 89 6.40 -16.34 5.06
C HIS A 89 4.90 -16.07 5.09
N GLU A 90 4.42 -15.20 4.20
CA GLU A 90 3.01 -14.81 4.04
C GLU A 90 2.36 -14.21 5.28
N PHE A 91 3.18 -13.78 6.25
CA PHE A 91 2.70 -13.10 7.44
C PHE A 91 2.32 -11.65 7.15
N VAL A 92 1.06 -11.33 7.46
CA VAL A 92 0.57 -9.96 7.49
C VAL A 92 1.43 -9.14 8.45
N GLN A 93 1.90 -7.99 7.98
CA GLN A 93 2.78 -7.15 8.77
C GLN A 93 2.01 -6.44 9.89
N PRO A 94 2.66 -6.18 11.04
CA PRO A 94 2.05 -5.40 12.11
C PRO A 94 1.60 -4.04 11.61
N THR A 95 0.35 -3.65 11.90
CA THR A 95 -0.26 -2.40 11.39
C THR A 95 -0.16 -2.24 9.86
N GLY A 96 0.00 -3.35 9.12
CA GLY A 96 0.19 -3.38 7.68
C GLY A 96 -1.10 -3.47 6.87
N VAL A 97 -2.27 -3.29 7.48
CA VAL A 97 -3.58 -3.42 6.83
C VAL A 97 -4.41 -2.17 7.06
N ALA A 98 -5.02 -1.63 6.00
CA ALA A 98 -5.88 -0.46 6.12
C ALA A 98 -7.07 -0.46 5.14
N ASP A 99 -8.17 0.12 5.59
CA ASP A 99 -9.38 0.29 4.80
C ASP A 99 -9.15 1.23 3.60
N LEU A 100 -9.75 0.88 2.46
CA LEU A 100 -9.79 1.69 1.25
C LEU A 100 -11.17 2.33 1.08
N GLN A 101 -11.24 3.66 0.95
CA GLN A 101 -12.51 4.40 0.93
C GLN A 101 -13.09 4.51 -0.49
N LYS A 102 -12.22 4.57 -1.49
CA LYS A 102 -12.57 4.76 -2.90
C LYS A 102 -11.46 4.18 -3.77
N GLY A 103 -11.34 2.86 -3.74
CA GLY A 103 -10.23 2.16 -4.39
C GLY A 103 -8.90 2.33 -3.67
N GLU A 104 -7.87 1.76 -4.26
CA GLU A 104 -6.48 1.90 -3.83
C GLU A 104 -5.95 3.27 -4.28
N ARG A 105 -5.51 4.08 -3.32
CA ARG A 105 -4.81 5.35 -3.57
C ARG A 105 -3.40 5.30 -2.99
N TYR A 106 -2.49 6.10 -3.53
CA TYR A 106 -1.13 6.23 -3.02
C TYR A 106 -1.13 6.63 -1.55
N ALA A 107 -2.02 7.52 -1.12
CA ALA A 107 -2.15 7.87 0.30
C ALA A 107 -2.45 6.65 1.20
N ASN A 108 -3.29 5.71 0.73
CA ASN A 108 -3.59 4.49 1.49
C ASN A 108 -2.32 3.62 1.60
N MET A 109 -1.63 3.39 0.48
CA MET A 109 -0.45 2.52 0.42
C MET A 109 0.81 3.14 1.05
N ASP A 110 0.97 4.46 1.01
CA ASP A 110 2.02 5.20 1.68
C ASP A 110 1.90 5.04 3.20
N TRP A 111 0.69 5.22 3.74
CA TRP A 111 0.42 5.06 5.17
C TRP A 111 0.70 3.63 5.64
N ILE A 112 0.18 2.62 4.92
CA ILE A 112 0.46 1.20 5.20
C ILE A 112 1.97 0.94 5.19
N THR A 113 2.67 1.39 4.14
CA THR A 113 4.12 1.20 4.00
C THR A 113 4.88 1.85 5.16
N ALA A 114 4.51 3.06 5.56
CA ALA A 114 5.14 3.77 6.67
C ALA A 114 4.93 3.04 8.01
N CYS A 115 3.71 2.56 8.26
CA CYS A 115 3.36 1.75 9.43
C CYS A 115 4.13 0.43 9.52
N ILE A 116 4.46 -0.18 8.38
CA ILE A 116 5.29 -1.38 8.35
C ILE A 116 6.75 -1.03 8.60
N LEU A 117 7.28 -0.04 7.87
CA LEU A 117 8.70 0.28 7.87
C LEU A 117 9.21 0.87 9.20
N ARG A 118 8.35 1.47 10.03
CA ARG A 118 8.73 1.90 11.40
C ARG A 118 9.20 0.75 12.30
N TRP A 119 8.84 -0.49 11.99
CA TRP A 119 9.28 -1.69 12.70
C TRP A 119 10.48 -2.37 12.04
N VAL A 120 10.93 -1.88 10.88
CA VAL A 120 12.00 -2.48 10.10
C VAL A 120 13.25 -1.61 10.21
N HIS A 121 14.37 -2.21 10.60
CA HIS A 121 15.64 -1.50 10.76
C HIS A 121 16.03 -0.73 9.48
N ALA A 122 16.41 0.54 9.61
CA ALA A 122 16.63 1.46 8.48
C ALA A 122 17.68 0.95 7.47
N ARG A 123 18.69 0.20 7.93
CA ARG A 123 19.75 -0.39 7.09
C ARG A 123 19.54 -1.86 6.68
N LEU A 124 18.44 -2.49 7.10
CA LEU A 124 18.10 -3.81 6.58
C LEU A 124 17.76 -3.69 5.09
N ARG A 125 18.23 -4.58 4.22
CA ARG A 125 17.83 -4.53 2.81
C ARG A 125 16.33 -4.84 2.68
N LYS A 126 15.60 -4.07 1.88
CA LYS A 126 14.18 -4.28 1.56
C LYS A 126 14.02 -4.56 0.08
N VAL A 127 13.26 -5.61 -0.23
CA VAL A 127 12.69 -5.83 -1.56
C VAL A 127 11.20 -5.56 -1.43
N VAL A 128 10.71 -4.52 -2.10
CA VAL A 128 9.31 -4.10 -2.07
C VAL A 128 8.67 -4.48 -3.40
N SER A 129 7.79 -5.47 -3.35
CA SER A 129 7.01 -5.97 -4.47
C SER A 129 5.63 -5.34 -4.47
N TYR A 130 5.24 -4.73 -5.58
CA TYR A 130 3.92 -4.12 -5.73
C TYR A 130 3.57 -3.98 -7.22
N ASP A 131 2.31 -4.18 -7.57
CA ASP A 131 1.86 -4.25 -8.97
C ASP A 131 2.19 -2.97 -9.73
N ILE A 132 1.90 -1.82 -9.12
CA ILE A 132 2.17 -0.51 -9.74
C ILE A 132 3.41 0.16 -9.18
N VAL A 133 4.37 -0.63 -8.65
CA VAL A 133 5.57 -0.08 -8.00
C VAL A 133 6.31 0.90 -8.89
N CYS A 134 6.36 0.65 -10.21
CA CYS A 134 7.06 1.49 -11.19
C CYS A 134 6.47 2.90 -11.32
N GLN A 135 5.25 3.11 -10.84
CA GLN A 135 4.58 4.41 -10.80
C GLN A 135 4.63 4.98 -9.38
N TRP A 136 4.21 4.17 -8.41
CA TRP A 136 4.07 4.57 -7.01
C TRP A 136 5.38 5.03 -6.36
N PHE A 137 6.50 4.35 -6.64
CA PHE A 137 7.78 4.60 -5.96
C PHE A 137 8.43 5.96 -6.30
N LYS A 138 8.07 6.58 -7.44
CA LYS A 138 8.76 7.75 -8.00
C LYS A 138 8.82 8.95 -7.04
N HIS A 139 7.76 9.13 -6.25
CA HIS A 139 7.66 10.20 -5.24
C HIS A 139 7.39 9.65 -3.84
N LEU A 140 7.61 8.35 -3.63
CA LEU A 140 7.29 7.69 -2.37
C LEU A 140 8.05 8.34 -1.22
N PHE A 141 9.35 8.57 -1.37
CA PHE A 141 10.20 9.05 -0.29
C PHE A 141 9.85 10.49 0.13
N GLU A 142 9.43 11.33 -0.80
CA GLU A 142 8.91 12.66 -0.53
C GLU A 142 7.59 12.59 0.22
N ARG A 143 6.66 11.71 -0.23
CA ARG A 143 5.37 11.51 0.43
C ARG A 143 5.53 10.98 1.86
N LEU A 144 6.44 10.02 2.09
CA LEU A 144 6.73 9.47 3.42
C LEU A 144 7.23 10.54 4.42
N LYS A 145 7.97 11.56 3.95
CA LYS A 145 8.42 12.69 4.77
C LYS A 145 7.29 13.67 5.10
N GLN A 146 6.28 13.76 4.24
CA GLN A 146 5.13 14.65 4.39
C GLN A 146 4.00 14.03 5.22
N LEU A 147 4.05 12.73 5.50
CA LEU A 147 3.06 12.06 6.33
C LEU A 147 2.93 12.71 7.73
N PRO A 148 1.78 12.53 8.41
CA PRO A 148 1.58 13.02 9.76
C PRO A 148 2.62 12.48 10.75
N PRO A 149 2.96 13.25 11.81
CA PRO A 149 4.04 12.90 12.73
C PRO A 149 4.01 11.46 13.28
N LEU A 150 2.81 10.91 13.49
CA LEU A 150 2.61 9.54 13.99
C LEU A 150 3.31 8.46 13.14
N VAL A 151 3.30 8.62 11.81
CA VAL A 151 3.83 7.64 10.85
C VAL A 151 4.88 8.24 9.91
N ARG A 152 5.26 9.50 10.12
CA ARG A 152 6.26 10.19 9.29
C ARG A 152 7.59 9.44 9.35
N LEU A 153 8.16 9.18 8.19
CA LEU A 153 9.38 8.40 8.08
C LEU A 153 10.37 9.01 7.08
N THR A 154 11.63 9.06 7.48
CA THR A 154 12.75 9.29 6.56
C THR A 154 13.52 7.99 6.42
N VAL A 155 13.66 7.52 5.17
CA VAL A 155 14.31 6.25 4.86
C VAL A 155 15.57 6.46 4.04
N ILE A 156 16.46 5.46 4.06
CA ILE A 156 17.70 5.45 3.28
C ILE A 156 17.44 4.66 1.99
N ILE A 157 17.32 5.38 0.87
CA ILE A 157 16.92 4.84 -0.45
C ILE A 157 17.80 3.68 -0.90
N HIS A 158 19.11 3.74 -0.60
CA HIS A 158 20.11 2.72 -0.98
C HIS A 158 19.79 1.28 -0.50
N PHE A 159 18.92 1.12 0.50
CA PHE A 159 18.52 -0.19 1.01
C PHE A 159 17.23 -0.73 0.40
N PHE A 160 16.64 -0.06 -0.59
CA PHE A 160 15.40 -0.47 -1.24
C PHE A 160 15.64 -0.97 -2.65
N ASN A 161 15.04 -2.12 -2.95
CA ASN A 161 14.88 -2.66 -4.29
C ASN A 161 13.38 -2.74 -4.55
N PHE A 162 12.89 -2.10 -5.61
CA PHE A 162 11.50 -2.15 -6.03
C PHE A 162 11.33 -3.12 -7.18
N VAL A 163 10.28 -3.94 -7.13
CA VAL A 163 10.05 -5.02 -8.10
C VAL A 163 8.55 -5.17 -8.39
N ILE A 164 8.23 -5.61 -9.61
CA ILE A 164 6.84 -5.94 -9.99
C ILE A 164 6.69 -7.46 -9.89
N PRO A 165 5.58 -7.98 -9.33
CA PRO A 165 5.30 -9.42 -9.33
C PRO A 165 5.37 -10.04 -10.73
N LYS A 166 5.87 -11.27 -10.81
CA LYS A 166 6.14 -11.96 -12.09
C LYS A 166 4.94 -12.04 -13.01
N MET A 167 3.76 -12.34 -12.47
CA MET A 167 2.55 -12.44 -13.29
C MET A 167 2.11 -11.08 -13.83
N HIS A 168 2.42 -10.00 -13.12
CA HIS A 168 1.93 -8.66 -13.45
C HIS A 168 2.89 -7.91 -14.36
N ILE A 169 4.20 -8.19 -14.28
CA ILE A 169 5.22 -7.45 -15.02
C ILE A 169 5.02 -7.47 -16.55
N HIS A 170 4.42 -8.53 -17.09
CA HIS A 170 4.11 -8.65 -18.51
C HIS A 170 3.05 -7.64 -19.00
N ALA A 171 2.21 -7.13 -18.10
CA ALA A 171 1.25 -6.06 -18.39
C ALA A 171 1.89 -4.66 -18.39
N HIS A 172 3.17 -4.54 -18.03
CA HIS A 172 3.90 -3.27 -18.06
C HIS A 172 4.72 -3.10 -19.34
N THR A 173 5.14 -1.85 -19.58
CA THR A 173 6.02 -1.52 -20.70
C THR A 173 7.35 -2.23 -20.61
N LEU A 174 8.04 -2.40 -21.75
CA LEU A 174 9.35 -3.05 -21.80
C LEU A 174 10.36 -2.41 -20.83
N LYS A 175 10.35 -1.08 -20.69
CA LYS A 175 11.18 -0.38 -19.71
C LYS A 175 10.93 -0.88 -18.28
N CYS A 176 9.68 -1.10 -17.91
CA CYS A 176 9.35 -1.61 -16.58
C CYS A 176 9.81 -3.06 -16.42
N GLN A 177 9.63 -3.89 -17.45
CA GLN A 177 10.09 -5.28 -17.46
C GLN A 177 11.61 -5.38 -17.25
N LEU A 178 12.39 -4.47 -17.83
CA LEU A 178 13.84 -4.45 -17.65
C LEU A 178 14.27 -3.91 -16.28
N CYS A 179 13.60 -2.87 -15.77
CA CYS A 179 14.01 -2.18 -14.54
C CYS A 179 13.48 -2.80 -13.24
N PHE A 180 12.31 -3.46 -13.27
CA PHE A 180 11.62 -3.94 -12.07
C PHE A 180 11.39 -5.46 -12.07
N SER A 181 12.05 -6.21 -12.97
CA SER A 181 11.92 -7.66 -12.96
C SER A 181 12.53 -8.28 -11.72
N LEU A 182 11.75 -9.17 -11.11
CA LEU A 182 12.19 -10.07 -10.05
C LEU A 182 13.01 -11.25 -10.61
N ASN A 183 13.98 -10.98 -11.48
CA ASN A 183 14.97 -11.96 -11.92
C ASN A 183 16.17 -11.84 -10.99
N TYR A 184 16.44 -12.89 -10.22
CA TYR A 184 17.64 -13.01 -9.40
C TYR A 184 18.66 -13.89 -10.12
#